data_AF-A0A4Y2GMK6-F1
#
_entry.id   AF-A0A4Y2GMK6-F1
#
_cell.length_a   1.000
_cell.length_b   1.000
_cell.length_c   1.000
_cell.angle_alpha   90.00
_cell.angle_beta   90.00
_cell.angle_gamma   90.00
#
_symmetry.space_group_name_H-M   'P 1'
#
loop_
_entity.id
_entity.type
_entity.pdbx_description
1 polymer ?
#
loop_
_entity_poly.entity_id
_entity_poly.type
_entity_poly.pdbx_seq_one_letter_code
_entity_poly.pdbx_strand_id
1 'polypeptide(L)'
;MTPEQQMEAIKAHPVHVLLGFWDLPLRDLFLENVGLIWTFLPSSGYDDLLSKMANRFRYSGHYFPKLFQEFFLKSPLDFKKCFVFEESQFCILYACHFLSVFLKSEDSESIEVIFRNVDAADRVKLVFHFDVLELFCLGLWERWHMVEVCLREATLSKEYRERLKEAFLGFLESNDTRGIELENRKITRFFEFLDETDASADEEKKDQKRKLENCCPE
;
A
#
# COMPACT_ATOMS: atom_id res chain seq x y z
N MET A 1 -1.77 4.80 -40.66
CA MET A 1 -1.58 5.83 -39.60
C MET A 1 -0.10 6.15 -39.57
N THR A 2 0.29 7.43 -39.60
CA THR A 2 1.71 7.79 -39.49
C THR A 2 2.17 7.75 -38.02
N PRO A 3 3.48 7.65 -37.74
CA PRO A 3 4.00 7.71 -36.37
C PRO A 3 3.56 8.96 -35.60
N GLU A 4 3.47 10.10 -36.28
CA GLU A 4 3.02 11.37 -35.70
C GLU A 4 1.54 11.31 -35.32
N GLN A 5 0.70 10.75 -36.17
CA GLN A 5 -0.72 10.56 -35.88
C GLN A 5 -0.93 9.60 -34.70
N GLN A 6 -0.12 8.54 -34.60
CA GLN A 6 -0.14 7.63 -33.46
C GLN A 6 0.25 8.34 -32.17
N MET A 7 1.32 9.15 -32.22
CA MET A 7 1.80 9.92 -31.08
C MET A 7 0.75 10.93 -30.58
N GLU A 8 0.09 11.64 -31.48
CA GLU A 8 -0.99 12.57 -31.11
C GLU A 8 -2.19 11.84 -30.49
N ALA A 9 -2.55 10.67 -31.00
CA ALA A 9 -3.61 9.85 -30.40
C ALA A 9 -3.25 9.38 -28.97
N ILE A 10 -1.99 9.00 -28.74
CA ILE A 10 -1.49 8.61 -27.41
C ILE A 10 -1.60 9.78 -26.43
N LYS A 11 -1.15 10.98 -26.84
CA LYS A 11 -1.24 12.20 -26.02
C LYS A 11 -2.68 12.62 -25.73
N ALA A 12 -3.59 12.40 -26.68
CA ALA A 12 -5.00 12.75 -26.51
C ALA A 12 -5.72 11.84 -25.50
N HIS A 13 -5.34 10.56 -25.42
CA HIS A 13 -6.02 9.57 -24.59
C HIS A 13 -5.05 8.67 -23.80
N PRO A 14 -4.14 9.24 -22.99
CA PRO A 14 -3.06 8.49 -22.34
C PRO A 14 -3.62 7.36 -21.47
N VAL A 15 -4.57 7.64 -20.58
CA VAL A 15 -5.15 6.61 -19.67
C VAL A 15 -5.70 5.40 -20.41
N HIS A 16 -6.44 5.61 -21.51
CA HIS A 16 -7.04 4.50 -22.28
C HIS A 16 -5.97 3.65 -22.95
N VAL A 17 -4.94 4.28 -23.49
CA VAL A 17 -3.79 3.60 -24.09
C VAL A 17 -3.04 2.79 -23.04
N LEU A 18 -2.79 3.37 -21.85
CA LEU A 18 -2.12 2.69 -20.74
C LEU A 18 -2.88 1.45 -20.27
N LEU A 19 -4.20 1.51 -20.21
CA LEU A 19 -5.00 0.36 -19.82
C LEU A 19 -5.04 -0.73 -20.89
N GLY A 20 -4.88 -0.38 -22.17
CA GLY A 20 -4.73 -1.37 -23.24
C GLY A 20 -3.45 -2.20 -23.10
N PHE A 21 -2.38 -1.58 -22.59
CA PHE A 21 -1.11 -2.25 -22.32
C PHE A 21 -1.15 -3.21 -21.12
N TRP A 22 -2.19 -3.13 -20.28
CA TRP A 22 -2.39 -4.07 -19.17
C TRP A 22 -3.00 -5.41 -19.62
N ASP A 23 -3.54 -5.46 -20.83
CA ASP A 23 -4.09 -6.66 -21.44
C ASP A 23 -3.01 -7.47 -22.18
N LEU A 24 -3.14 -8.80 -22.18
CA LEU A 24 -2.28 -9.65 -23.02
C LEU A 24 -2.60 -9.39 -24.49
N PRO A 25 -1.61 -9.33 -25.40
CA PRO A 25 -0.18 -9.68 -25.22
C PRO A 25 0.74 -8.48 -24.90
N LEU A 26 0.20 -7.30 -24.61
CA LEU A 26 0.96 -6.04 -24.64
C LEU A 26 1.75 -5.73 -23.35
N ARG A 27 1.78 -6.66 -22.39
CA ARG A 27 2.37 -6.43 -21.06
C ARG A 27 3.88 -6.28 -21.06
N ASP A 28 4.59 -7.08 -21.85
CA ASP A 28 6.05 -6.99 -21.91
C ASP A 28 6.45 -5.63 -22.48
N LEU A 29 5.75 -5.20 -23.52
CA LEU A 29 5.91 -3.88 -24.12
C LEU A 29 5.58 -2.75 -23.12
N PHE A 30 4.59 -2.93 -22.25
CA PHE A 30 4.31 -1.98 -21.17
C PHE A 30 5.50 -1.83 -20.22
N LEU A 31 6.03 -2.95 -19.73
CA LEU A 31 7.10 -2.96 -18.73
C LEU A 31 8.38 -2.31 -19.25
N GLU A 32 8.70 -2.54 -20.53
CA GLU A 32 9.82 -1.90 -21.24
C GLU A 32 9.65 -0.39 -21.34
N ASN A 33 8.41 0.11 -21.45
CA ASN A 33 8.11 1.51 -21.74
C ASN A 33 7.48 2.28 -20.57
N VAL A 34 7.35 1.69 -19.39
CA VAL A 34 6.59 2.27 -18.27
C VAL A 34 7.14 3.63 -17.81
N GLY A 35 8.45 3.86 -17.92
CA GLY A 35 9.05 5.17 -17.65
C GLY A 35 8.64 6.25 -18.65
N LEU A 36 8.57 5.90 -19.95
CA LEU A 36 8.10 6.82 -21.00
C LEU A 36 6.60 7.10 -20.85
N ILE A 37 5.83 6.10 -20.48
CA ILE A 37 4.40 6.18 -20.22
C ILE A 37 4.04 7.31 -19.25
N TRP A 38 4.81 7.45 -18.16
CA TRP A 38 4.61 8.52 -17.19
C TRP A 38 4.85 9.92 -17.76
N THR A 39 5.66 10.06 -18.82
CA THR A 39 5.88 11.36 -19.48
C THR A 39 4.67 11.83 -20.31
N PHE A 40 3.78 10.91 -20.67
CA PHE A 40 2.57 11.22 -21.46
C PHE A 40 1.32 11.42 -20.59
N LEU A 41 1.38 11.05 -19.31
CA LEU A 41 0.23 11.11 -18.42
C LEU A 41 0.28 12.39 -17.56
N PRO A 42 -0.58 13.39 -17.83
CA PRO A 42 -0.68 14.55 -16.95
C PRO A 42 -1.30 14.15 -15.60
N SER A 43 -1.00 14.92 -14.55
CA SER A 43 -1.53 14.68 -13.20
C SER A 43 -3.06 14.66 -13.13
N SER A 44 -3.74 15.42 -14.01
CA SER A 44 -5.20 15.40 -14.14
C SER A 44 -5.78 14.03 -14.55
N GLY A 45 -4.95 13.12 -15.06
CA GLY A 45 -5.33 11.76 -15.44
C GLY A 45 -5.05 10.70 -14.39
N TYR A 46 -4.43 11.05 -13.25
CA TYR A 46 -4.05 10.08 -12.23
C TYR A 46 -5.27 9.43 -11.57
N ASP A 47 -6.26 10.22 -11.19
CA ASP A 47 -7.52 9.75 -10.60
C ASP A 47 -8.25 8.76 -11.54
N ASP A 48 -8.45 9.15 -12.82
CA ASP A 48 -9.07 8.27 -13.83
C ASP A 48 -8.29 6.95 -14.02
N LEU A 49 -6.96 7.02 -14.00
CA LEU A 49 -6.11 5.83 -14.10
C LEU A 49 -6.23 4.94 -12.87
N LEU A 50 -6.13 5.50 -11.65
CA LEU A 50 -6.26 4.77 -10.39
C LEU A 50 -7.64 4.10 -10.28
N SER A 51 -8.71 4.81 -10.61
CA SER A 51 -10.08 4.30 -10.66
C SER A 51 -10.20 3.11 -11.60
N LYS A 52 -9.71 3.23 -12.84
CA LYS A 52 -9.79 2.15 -13.82
C LYS A 52 -8.92 0.95 -13.45
N MET A 53 -7.73 1.18 -12.89
CA MET A 53 -6.86 0.12 -12.40
C MET A 53 -7.51 -0.65 -11.23
N ALA A 54 -8.01 0.08 -10.23
CA ALA A 54 -8.68 -0.50 -9.07
C ALA A 54 -9.90 -1.34 -9.49
N ASN A 55 -10.73 -0.81 -10.40
CA ASN A 55 -11.87 -1.53 -10.96
C ASN A 55 -11.43 -2.80 -11.71
N ARG A 56 -10.39 -2.72 -12.54
CA ARG A 56 -9.86 -3.91 -13.23
C ARG A 56 -9.39 -4.98 -12.26
N PHE A 57 -8.63 -4.64 -11.23
CA PHE A 57 -8.17 -5.62 -10.24
C PHE A 57 -9.32 -6.26 -9.46
N ARG A 58 -10.38 -5.49 -9.18
CA ARG A 58 -11.56 -5.99 -8.48
C ARG A 58 -12.40 -6.96 -9.31
N TYR A 59 -12.61 -6.67 -10.60
CA TYR A 59 -13.60 -7.38 -11.43
C TYR A 59 -13.03 -8.37 -12.43
N SER A 60 -11.75 -8.27 -12.79
CA SER A 60 -11.16 -9.14 -13.83
C SER A 60 -10.89 -10.57 -13.37
N GLY A 61 -10.93 -10.84 -12.06
CA GLY A 61 -10.56 -12.13 -11.48
C GLY A 61 -9.08 -12.50 -11.66
N HIS A 62 -8.29 -11.65 -12.31
CA HIS A 62 -6.89 -11.88 -12.61
C HIS A 62 -6.06 -10.64 -12.25
N TYR A 63 -5.18 -10.83 -11.26
CA TYR A 63 -4.26 -9.82 -10.76
C TYR A 63 -2.84 -10.10 -11.28
N PHE A 64 -2.12 -9.05 -11.67
CA PHE A 64 -0.76 -9.14 -12.23
C PHE A 64 0.24 -8.40 -11.34
N PRO A 65 0.82 -9.07 -10.34
CA PRO A 65 1.64 -8.42 -9.31
C PRO A 65 2.84 -7.69 -9.88
N LYS A 66 3.66 -8.37 -10.69
CA LYS A 66 4.85 -7.77 -11.32
C LYS A 66 4.54 -6.52 -12.15
N LEU A 67 3.38 -6.51 -12.82
CA LEU A 67 2.95 -5.36 -13.62
C LEU A 67 2.68 -4.16 -12.74
N PHE A 68 1.92 -4.36 -11.65
CA PHE A 68 1.65 -3.31 -10.67
C PHE A 68 2.94 -2.83 -9.99
N GLN A 69 3.80 -3.75 -9.55
CA GLN A 69 5.03 -3.43 -8.83
C GLN A 69 5.95 -2.53 -9.67
N GLU A 70 6.27 -2.94 -10.90
CA GLU A 70 7.12 -2.16 -11.81
C GLU A 70 6.49 -0.81 -12.18
N PHE A 71 5.17 -0.78 -12.38
CA PHE A 71 4.44 0.44 -12.65
C PHE A 71 4.53 1.43 -11.49
N PHE A 72 4.26 0.96 -10.27
CA PHE A 72 4.26 1.79 -9.08
C PHE A 72 5.68 2.25 -8.73
N LEU A 73 6.68 1.38 -8.86
CA LEU A 73 8.09 1.73 -8.64
C LEU A 73 8.53 2.90 -9.50
N LYS A 74 8.22 2.87 -10.80
CA LYS A 74 8.59 3.92 -11.77
C LYS A 74 7.64 5.10 -11.79
N SER A 75 6.60 5.11 -10.93
CA SER A 75 5.62 6.18 -10.90
C SER A 75 6.16 7.48 -10.28
N PRO A 76 5.71 8.65 -10.79
CA PRO A 76 6.01 9.95 -10.21
C PRO A 76 5.55 10.09 -8.76
N LEU A 77 6.21 10.95 -7.98
CA LEU A 77 5.90 11.16 -6.57
C LEU A 77 4.49 11.73 -6.36
N ASP A 78 4.04 12.63 -7.23
CA ASP A 78 2.70 13.21 -7.21
C ASP A 78 1.62 12.14 -7.47
N PHE A 79 1.87 11.18 -8.38
CA PHE A 79 1.00 10.02 -8.55
C PHE A 79 0.89 9.20 -7.27
N LYS A 80 2.02 8.90 -6.61
CA LYS A 80 2.04 8.16 -5.35
C LYS A 80 1.31 8.89 -4.22
N LYS A 81 1.30 10.23 -4.23
CA LYS A 81 0.48 11.04 -3.31
C LYS A 81 -1.00 10.89 -3.62
N CYS A 82 -1.42 11.02 -4.88
CA CYS A 82 -2.82 10.78 -5.27
C CYS A 82 -3.29 9.39 -4.80
N PHE A 83 -2.45 8.36 -4.94
CA PHE A 83 -2.75 7.00 -4.46
C PHE A 83 -3.10 6.92 -2.96
N VAL A 84 -2.46 7.74 -2.11
CA VAL A 84 -2.64 7.70 -0.64
C VAL A 84 -3.72 8.68 -0.14
N PHE A 85 -4.02 9.75 -0.89
CA PHE A 85 -4.96 10.79 -0.45
C PHE A 85 -6.30 10.78 -1.16
N GLU A 86 -6.34 10.34 -2.41
CA GLU A 86 -7.55 10.47 -3.21
C GLU A 86 -8.47 9.28 -2.98
N GLU A 87 -9.71 9.62 -2.66
CA GLU A 87 -10.81 8.68 -2.65
C GLU A 87 -11.35 8.53 -4.06
N SER A 88 -11.70 7.30 -4.41
CA SER A 88 -12.48 7.03 -5.61
C SER A 88 -13.85 7.70 -5.55
N GLN A 89 -14.55 7.69 -6.69
CA GLN A 89 -15.96 8.13 -6.79
C GLN A 89 -16.93 7.45 -5.79
N PHE A 90 -16.49 6.39 -5.10
CA PHE A 90 -17.27 5.67 -4.09
C PHE A 90 -16.87 6.03 -2.65
N CYS A 91 -16.11 7.11 -2.45
CA CYS A 91 -15.58 7.54 -1.15
C CYS A 91 -14.72 6.45 -0.47
N ILE A 92 -14.00 5.66 -1.28
CA ILE A 92 -13.07 4.64 -0.81
C ILE A 92 -11.68 5.02 -1.29
N LEU A 93 -10.72 5.02 -0.37
CA LEU A 93 -9.33 5.35 -0.68
C LEU A 93 -8.77 4.41 -1.76
N TYR A 94 -8.09 4.94 -2.78
CA TYR A 94 -7.50 4.08 -3.82
C TYR A 94 -6.58 3.02 -3.23
N ALA A 95 -5.68 3.41 -2.35
CA ALA A 95 -4.79 2.48 -1.66
C ALA A 95 -5.55 1.34 -0.95
N CYS A 96 -6.72 1.61 -0.36
CA CYS A 96 -7.56 0.58 0.24
C CYS A 96 -8.03 -0.46 -0.80
N HIS A 97 -8.46 -0.03 -1.98
CA HIS A 97 -8.85 -0.95 -3.06
C HIS A 97 -7.71 -1.90 -3.43
N PHE A 98 -6.50 -1.38 -3.63
CA PHE A 98 -5.33 -2.20 -3.98
C PHE A 98 -4.94 -3.13 -2.82
N LEU A 99 -4.87 -2.61 -1.60
CA LEU A 99 -4.57 -3.42 -0.41
C LEU A 99 -5.58 -4.56 -0.24
N SER A 100 -6.88 -4.33 -0.46
CA SER A 100 -7.89 -5.39 -0.40
C SER A 100 -7.59 -6.54 -1.37
N VAL A 101 -7.12 -6.23 -2.58
CA VAL A 101 -6.73 -7.23 -3.58
C VAL A 101 -5.46 -7.97 -3.16
N PHE A 102 -4.46 -7.26 -2.63
CA PHE A 102 -3.18 -7.84 -2.25
C PHE A 102 -3.29 -8.71 -1.01
N LEU A 103 -4.08 -8.27 -0.02
CA LEU A 103 -4.43 -9.09 1.13
C LEU A 103 -5.13 -10.36 0.66
N LYS A 104 -6.13 -10.28 -0.23
CA LYS A 104 -6.83 -11.46 -0.75
C LYS A 104 -5.95 -12.44 -1.52
N SER A 105 -4.96 -11.91 -2.22
CA SER A 105 -4.04 -12.69 -3.05
C SER A 105 -2.75 -13.08 -2.32
N GLU A 106 -2.61 -12.71 -1.04
CA GLU A 106 -1.42 -12.91 -0.21
C GLU A 106 -0.12 -12.39 -0.87
N ASP A 107 -0.23 -11.26 -1.59
CA ASP A 107 0.89 -10.63 -2.27
C ASP A 107 1.58 -9.60 -1.37
N SER A 108 2.49 -10.09 -0.53
CA SER A 108 3.26 -9.23 0.38
C SER A 108 4.24 -8.32 -0.37
N GLU A 109 4.77 -8.76 -1.51
CA GLU A 109 5.75 -7.99 -2.29
C GLU A 109 5.15 -6.67 -2.78
N SER A 110 3.91 -6.69 -3.25
CA SER A 110 3.25 -5.45 -3.72
C SER A 110 2.88 -4.51 -2.57
N ILE A 111 2.60 -5.04 -1.37
CA ILE A 111 2.45 -4.22 -0.17
C ILE A 111 3.78 -3.54 0.16
N GLU A 112 4.89 -4.30 0.19
CA GLU A 112 6.22 -3.73 0.43
C GLU A 112 6.57 -2.65 -0.61
N VAL A 113 6.25 -2.89 -1.89
CA VAL A 113 6.46 -1.89 -2.95
C VAL A 113 5.71 -0.59 -2.67
N ILE A 114 4.44 -0.65 -2.25
CA ILE A 114 3.69 0.56 -1.89
C ILE A 114 4.39 1.30 -0.75
N PHE A 115 4.54 0.64 0.39
CA PHE A 115 5.00 1.28 1.62
C PHE A 115 6.42 1.84 1.48
N ARG A 116 7.34 1.10 0.85
CA ARG A 116 8.73 1.55 0.67
C ARG A 116 8.86 2.73 -0.30
N ASN A 117 7.87 2.97 -1.16
CA ASN A 117 7.92 4.00 -2.20
C ASN A 117 7.08 5.24 -1.92
N VAL A 118 6.32 5.27 -0.81
CA VAL A 118 5.65 6.48 -0.32
C VAL A 118 6.43 7.13 0.83
N ASP A 119 6.19 8.42 1.05
CA ASP A 119 6.83 9.18 2.13
C ASP A 119 6.41 8.65 3.52
N ALA A 120 7.26 8.84 4.53
CA ALA A 120 7.00 8.32 5.88
C ALA A 120 5.66 8.83 6.47
N ALA A 121 5.31 10.10 6.22
CA ALA A 121 4.03 10.66 6.66
C ALA A 121 2.84 9.99 5.97
N ASP A 122 2.98 9.59 4.71
CA ASP A 122 1.93 8.98 3.92
C ASP A 122 1.72 7.51 4.32
N ARG A 123 2.79 6.80 4.69
CA ARG A 123 2.70 5.46 5.31
C ARG A 123 1.86 5.46 6.58
N VAL A 124 2.11 6.43 7.46
CA VAL A 124 1.34 6.60 8.70
C VAL A 124 -0.11 6.90 8.36
N LYS A 125 -0.38 7.86 7.48
CA LYS A 125 -1.76 8.19 7.07
C LYS A 125 -2.50 6.97 6.52
N LEU A 126 -1.83 6.16 5.71
CA LEU A 126 -2.42 4.97 5.12
C LEU A 126 -2.90 3.96 6.17
N VAL A 127 -2.08 3.63 7.16
CA VAL A 127 -2.47 2.65 8.20
C VAL A 127 -3.47 3.19 9.24
N PHE A 128 -3.66 4.51 9.30
CA PHE A 128 -4.68 5.16 10.14
C PHE A 128 -6.00 5.38 9.40
N HIS A 129 -6.05 5.15 8.07
CA HIS A 129 -7.25 5.39 7.29
C HIS A 129 -8.37 4.42 7.68
N PHE A 130 -9.60 4.92 7.81
CA PHE A 130 -10.76 4.15 8.25
C PHE A 130 -10.94 2.85 7.46
N ASP A 131 -10.96 2.92 6.13
CA ASP A 131 -11.11 1.72 5.29
C ASP A 131 -9.95 0.72 5.45
N VAL A 132 -8.74 1.19 5.77
CA VAL A 132 -7.58 0.31 6.00
C VAL A 132 -7.70 -0.39 7.36
N LEU A 133 -8.24 0.29 8.38
CA LEU A 133 -8.56 -0.34 9.67
C LEU A 133 -9.63 -1.42 9.51
N GLU A 134 -10.62 -1.21 8.65
CA GLU A 134 -11.60 -2.24 8.28
C GLU A 134 -10.92 -3.45 7.62
N LEU A 135 -10.00 -3.20 6.67
CA LEU A 135 -9.22 -4.27 6.06
C LEU A 135 -8.36 -5.03 7.07
N PHE A 136 -7.78 -4.34 8.06
CA PHE A 136 -7.03 -5.01 9.13
C PHE A 136 -7.95 -5.85 10.01
N CYS A 137 -9.15 -5.37 10.33
CA CYS A 137 -10.15 -6.17 11.03
C CYS A 137 -10.46 -7.45 10.28
N LEU A 138 -10.69 -7.40 8.96
CA LEU A 138 -10.90 -8.60 8.13
C LEU A 138 -9.63 -9.47 8.05
N GLY A 139 -8.46 -8.85 7.88
CA GLY A 139 -7.16 -9.51 7.77
C GLY A 139 -6.77 -10.27 9.03
N LEU A 140 -7.14 -9.79 10.22
CA LEU A 140 -6.96 -10.49 11.49
C LEU A 140 -7.59 -11.88 11.50
N TRP A 141 -8.61 -12.13 10.67
CA TRP A 141 -9.30 -13.41 10.68
C TRP A 141 -8.53 -14.54 10.02
N GLU A 142 -8.00 -14.28 8.84
CA GLU A 142 -7.48 -15.31 7.95
C GLU A 142 -6.04 -15.03 7.51
N ARG A 143 -5.63 -13.77 7.48
CA ARG A 143 -4.42 -13.30 6.78
C ARG A 143 -3.61 -12.34 7.63
N TRP A 144 -3.45 -12.67 8.90
CA TRP A 144 -2.74 -11.83 9.87
C TRP A 144 -1.33 -11.45 9.40
N HIS A 145 -0.60 -12.39 8.79
CA HIS A 145 0.74 -12.14 8.27
C HIS A 145 0.79 -11.00 7.23
N MET A 146 -0.29 -10.77 6.48
CA MET A 146 -0.37 -9.65 5.54
C MET A 146 -0.53 -8.30 6.28
N VAL A 147 -1.28 -8.30 7.39
CA VAL A 147 -1.41 -7.12 8.25
C VAL A 147 -0.07 -6.81 8.92
N GLU A 148 0.66 -7.83 9.38
CA GLU A 148 2.02 -7.67 9.92
C GLU A 148 2.95 -6.97 8.91
N VAL A 149 2.89 -7.35 7.62
CA VAL A 149 3.67 -6.70 6.57
C VAL A 149 3.31 -5.21 6.45
N CYS A 150 2.03 -4.85 6.39
CA CYS A 150 1.61 -3.45 6.37
C CYS A 150 2.16 -2.65 7.56
N LEU A 151 2.02 -3.19 8.77
CA LEU A 151 2.47 -2.51 10.00
C LEU A 151 3.99 -2.39 10.07
N ARG A 152 4.72 -3.43 9.66
CA ARG A 152 6.19 -3.43 9.61
C ARG A 152 6.70 -2.39 8.64
N GLU A 153 6.16 -2.37 7.42
CA GLU A 153 6.60 -1.45 6.37
C GLU A 153 6.13 -0.01 6.59
N ALA A 154 5.09 0.19 7.41
CA ALA A 154 4.69 1.52 7.87
C ALA A 154 5.76 2.17 8.76
N THR A 155 6.66 1.39 9.37
CA THR A 155 7.79 1.88 10.18
C THR A 155 7.36 2.87 11.28
N LEU A 156 6.27 2.55 11.97
CA LEU A 156 5.66 3.44 12.96
C LEU A 156 6.60 3.69 14.15
N SER A 157 6.69 4.94 14.59
CA SER A 157 7.31 5.30 15.86
C SER A 157 6.49 4.77 17.03
N LYS A 158 7.10 4.69 18.21
CA LYS A 158 6.40 4.32 19.45
C LYS A 158 5.13 5.13 19.70
N GLU A 159 5.20 6.45 19.51
CA GLU A 159 4.05 7.34 19.66
C GLU A 159 2.92 6.98 18.68
N TYR A 160 3.24 6.76 17.40
CA TYR A 160 2.24 6.40 16.40
C TYR A 160 1.68 4.99 16.60
N ARG A 161 2.42 4.06 17.20
CA ARG A 161 1.91 2.73 17.56
C ARG A 161 0.84 2.81 18.63
N GLU A 162 1.08 3.57 19.71
CA GLU A 162 0.07 3.79 20.75
C GLU A 162 -1.18 4.47 20.18
N ARG A 163 -0.99 5.51 19.36
CA ARG A 163 -2.12 6.16 18.67
C ARG A 163 -2.88 5.24 17.73
N LEU A 164 -2.19 4.28 17.10
CA LEU A 164 -2.84 3.31 16.23
C LEU A 164 -3.70 2.32 17.03
N LYS A 165 -3.25 1.91 18.23
CA LYS A 165 -4.07 1.09 19.14
C LYS A 165 -5.36 1.82 19.51
N GLU A 166 -5.25 3.09 19.89
CA GLU A 166 -6.41 3.93 20.23
C GLU A 166 -7.37 4.09 19.03
N ALA A 167 -6.82 4.40 17.85
CA ALA A 167 -7.62 4.54 16.63
C ALA A 167 -8.33 3.24 16.26
N PHE A 168 -7.64 2.10 16.41
CA PHE A 168 -8.20 0.78 16.13
C PHE A 168 -9.30 0.40 17.14
N LEU A 169 -9.13 0.70 18.43
CA LEU A 169 -10.18 0.53 19.43
C LEU A 169 -11.41 1.39 19.13
N GLY A 170 -11.19 2.68 18.84
CA GLY A 170 -12.29 3.58 18.48
C GLY A 170 -13.04 3.12 17.22
N PHE A 171 -12.32 2.57 16.24
CA PHE A 171 -12.93 1.95 15.06
C PHE A 171 -13.83 0.77 15.45
N LEU A 172 -13.34 -0.15 16.28
CA LEU A 172 -14.11 -1.32 16.73
C LEU A 172 -15.37 -0.93 17.53
N GLU A 173 -15.25 0.03 18.44
CA GLU A 173 -16.39 0.54 19.22
C GLU A 173 -17.49 1.15 18.33
N SER A 174 -17.10 1.81 17.24
CA SER A 174 -18.04 2.46 16.33
C SER A 174 -18.81 1.52 15.42
N ASN A 175 -18.33 0.29 15.19
CA ASN A 175 -18.84 -0.61 14.15
C ASN A 175 -19.71 -1.78 14.68
N ASP A 176 -20.21 -1.73 15.93
CA ASP A 176 -21.07 -2.75 16.59
C ASP A 176 -20.80 -4.18 16.11
N THR A 177 -19.52 -4.58 16.09
CA THR A 177 -19.08 -5.85 15.51
C THR A 177 -19.38 -6.93 16.57
N ARG A 178 -20.51 -7.62 16.41
CA ARG A 178 -21.08 -8.57 17.38
C ARG A 178 -20.31 -9.90 17.48
N GLY A 179 -18.98 -9.85 17.63
CA GLY A 179 -18.06 -11.00 17.69
C GLY A 179 -17.06 -10.99 18.85
N ILE A 180 -17.39 -10.27 19.93
CA ILE A 180 -16.51 -9.76 21.01
C ILE A 180 -15.53 -10.80 21.60
N GLU A 181 -15.89 -12.08 21.76
CA GLU A 181 -15.00 -13.06 22.41
C GLU A 181 -13.89 -13.62 21.49
N LEU A 182 -14.16 -13.82 20.20
CA LEU A 182 -13.12 -14.27 19.25
C LEU A 182 -12.27 -13.09 18.75
N GLU A 183 -12.85 -11.89 18.78
CA GLU A 183 -12.17 -10.61 18.56
C GLU A 183 -11.06 -10.39 19.57
N ASN A 184 -11.28 -10.66 20.86
CA ASN A 184 -10.30 -10.40 21.91
C ASN A 184 -8.93 -11.05 21.64
N ARG A 185 -8.87 -12.34 21.30
CA ARG A 185 -7.57 -13.01 21.06
C ARG A 185 -6.80 -12.41 19.88
N LYS A 186 -7.52 -11.97 18.84
CA LYS A 186 -6.90 -11.42 17.62
C LYS A 186 -6.50 -9.97 17.82
N ILE A 187 -7.32 -9.19 18.53
CA ILE A 187 -7.00 -7.82 18.96
C ILE A 187 -5.77 -7.85 19.89
N THR A 188 -5.72 -8.79 20.84
CA THR A 188 -4.54 -9.00 21.69
C THR A 188 -3.30 -9.22 20.83
N ARG A 189 -3.36 -10.10 19.82
CA ARG A 189 -2.23 -10.32 18.90
C ARG A 189 -1.82 -9.05 18.13
N PHE A 190 -2.78 -8.22 17.72
CA PHE A 190 -2.48 -6.94 17.08
C PHE A 190 -1.74 -5.99 18.02
N PHE A 191 -2.16 -5.90 19.29
CA PHE A 191 -1.48 -5.05 20.28
C PHE A 191 -0.10 -5.60 20.65
N GLU A 192 0.01 -6.92 20.88
CA GLU A 192 1.28 -7.60 21.14
C GLU A 192 2.30 -7.31 20.03
N PHE A 193 1.92 -7.38 18.75
CA PHE A 193 2.82 -7.07 17.64
C PHE A 193 3.31 -5.61 17.67
N LEU A 194 2.41 -4.67 17.98
CA LEU A 194 2.79 -3.25 18.10
C LEU A 194 3.72 -3.00 19.28
N ASP A 195 3.60 -3.77 20.36
CA ASP A 195 4.47 -3.73 21.56
C ASP A 195 5.83 -4.43 21.35
N GLU A 196 5.85 -5.60 20.73
CA GLU A 196 7.06 -6.44 20.58
C GLU A 196 8.14 -5.79 19.71
N THR A 197 7.75 -4.98 18.73
CA THR A 197 8.75 -4.33 17.88
C THR A 197 9.63 -3.36 18.68
N ASP A 198 9.12 -2.77 19.76
CA ASP A 198 9.90 -1.87 20.64
C ASP A 198 10.99 -2.63 21.41
N ALA A 199 10.70 -3.86 21.85
CA ALA A 199 11.66 -4.69 22.59
C ALA A 199 12.87 -5.07 21.70
N SER A 200 12.61 -5.42 20.44
CA SER A 200 13.68 -5.75 19.48
C SER A 200 14.58 -4.55 19.13
N ALA A 201 14.01 -3.36 19.01
CA ALA A 201 14.75 -2.14 18.69
C ALA A 201 15.62 -1.66 19.86
N ASP A 202 15.16 -1.86 21.10
CA ASP A 202 15.93 -1.54 22.31
C ASP A 202 17.06 -2.53 22.59
N GLU A 203 16.86 -3.82 22.27
CA GLU A 203 17.92 -4.84 22.30
C GLU A 203 19.04 -4.52 21.29
N GLU A 204 18.70 -4.21 20.03
CA GLU A 204 19.69 -3.82 19.00
C GLU A 204 20.48 -2.56 19.39
N LYS A 205 19.82 -1.55 19.96
CA LYS A 205 20.50 -0.33 20.45
C LYS A 205 21.44 -0.62 21.62
N LYS A 206 21.06 -1.49 22.55
CA LYS A 206 21.92 -1.90 23.68
C LYS A 206 23.14 -2.67 23.19
N ASP A 207 22.96 -3.56 22.20
CA ASP A 207 24.06 -4.32 21.63
C ASP A 207 25.01 -3.48 20.79
N GLN A 208 24.50 -2.47 20.07
CA GLN A 208 25.36 -1.49 19.37
C GLN A 208 26.15 -0.63 20.37
N LYS A 209 25.53 -0.19 21.47
CA LYS A 209 26.20 0.59 22.52
C LYS A 209 27.32 -0.21 23.21
N ARG A 210 27.08 -1.49 23.52
CA ARG A 210 28.09 -2.40 24.06
C ARG A 210 29.28 -2.63 23.12
N LYS A 211 29.03 -2.68 21.80
CA LYS A 211 30.10 -2.82 20.80
C LYS A 211 30.96 -1.56 20.68
N LEU A 212 30.36 -0.37 20.84
CA LEU A 212 31.08 0.91 20.83
C LEU A 212 31.92 1.14 22.10
N GLU A 213 31.41 0.75 23.27
CA GLU A 213 32.15 0.87 24.54
C GLU A 213 33.38 -0.07 24.60
N ASN A 214 33.32 -1.22 23.91
CA ASN A 214 34.44 -2.17 23.83
C ASN A 214 35.53 -1.80 22.79
N CYS A 215 35.34 -0.73 22.00
CA CYS A 215 36.29 -0.30 20.96
C CYS A 215 37.22 0.84 21.39
N CYS A 216 37.12 1.35 22.63
CA CYS A 216 38.05 2.32 23.20
C CYS A 216 38.78 1.72 24.41
N PRO A 217 39.92 1.03 24.23
CA PRO A 217 40.83 0.74 25.32
C PRO A 217 41.62 2.02 25.68
N GLU A 218 41.67 2.35 26.97
CA GLU A 218 42.69 3.25 27.55
C GLU A 218 44.10 2.66 27.43
#